data_AF-A0A6H9YHR8-F1
#
_entry.id   AF-A0A6H9YHR8-F1
#
_cell.length_a   1.000
_cell.length_b   1.000
_cell.length_c   1.000
_cell.angle_alpha   90.00
_cell.angle_beta   90.00
_cell.angle_gamma   90.00
#
_symmetry.space_group_name_H-M   'P 1'
#
loop_
_entity.id
_entity.type
_entity.pdbx_description
1 polymer ?
#
loop_
_entity_poly.entity_id
_entity_poly.type
_entity_poly.pdbx_seq_one_letter_code
_entity_poly.pdbx_strand_id
1 'polypeptide(L)'
;MWKKKPSQGMPPGPHLVPATTHTAVLRLLHDRKVIHAIKRVREDTGLGLKEAKDYVEGVRDGRIQGPGPAAPAGMTLSDRVRAFKAAEDFESAIAAVRAETGMTRSEAMRFIDALE
;
A
#
# COMPACT_ATOMS: atom_id res chain seq x y z
N MET A 1 -27.97 15.66 -7.37
CA MET A 1 -27.22 16.73 -6.67
C MET A 1 -25.82 16.24 -6.34
N TRP A 2 -24.84 16.46 -7.22
CA TRP A 2 -23.42 16.19 -6.92
C TRP A 2 -22.78 17.50 -6.48
N LYS A 3 -22.54 17.62 -5.16
CA LYS A 3 -21.97 18.83 -4.54
C LYS A 3 -20.53 19.03 -5.03
N LYS A 4 -20.32 20.06 -5.84
CA LYS A 4 -19.00 20.69 -6.00
C LYS A 4 -18.53 21.24 -4.65
N LYS A 5 -17.26 20.98 -4.29
CA LYS A 5 -16.46 21.73 -3.31
C LYS A 5 -14.97 21.58 -3.64
N PRO A 6 -14.13 22.55 -3.22
CA PRO A 6 -13.44 23.45 -4.15
C PRO A 6 -11.92 23.21 -4.24
N SER A 7 -11.31 23.96 -5.16
CA SER A 7 -9.90 24.24 -5.35
C SER A 7 -9.06 24.16 -4.07
N GLN A 8 -8.10 23.23 -4.03
CA GLN A 8 -6.93 23.30 -3.15
C GLN A 8 -5.69 23.01 -3.99
N GLY A 9 -4.84 24.03 -4.11
CA GLY A 9 -3.52 23.91 -4.70
C GLY A 9 -2.59 23.18 -3.73
N MET A 10 -2.33 21.91 -4.04
CA MET A 10 -1.20 21.11 -3.56
C MET A 10 -1.23 19.85 -4.45
N PRO A 11 -0.16 19.43 -5.14
CA PRO A 11 -0.22 18.16 -5.86
C PRO A 11 -0.39 17.04 -4.81
N PRO A 12 -1.54 16.32 -4.76
CA PRO A 12 -1.63 15.18 -3.87
C PRO A 12 -0.83 14.08 -4.54
N GLY A 13 0.35 13.79 -4.01
CA GLY A 13 1.14 12.69 -4.52
C GLY A 13 0.43 11.34 -4.31
N PRO A 14 0.91 10.25 -4.94
CA PRO A 14 0.26 8.93 -5.03
C PRO A 14 0.01 8.20 -3.69
N HIS A 15 0.22 8.87 -2.56
CA HIS A 15 0.22 8.32 -1.20
C HIS A 15 -1.18 8.23 -0.55
N LEU A 16 -2.22 8.79 -1.17
CA LEU A 16 -3.57 8.90 -0.58
C LEU A 16 -4.56 7.83 -1.06
N VAL A 17 -4.11 6.82 -1.82
CA VAL A 17 -5.00 5.73 -2.23
C VAL A 17 -5.23 4.79 -1.03
N PRO A 18 -6.49 4.60 -0.58
CA PRO A 18 -6.81 3.72 0.54
C PRO A 18 -6.35 2.29 0.28
N ALA A 19 -5.99 1.56 1.34
CA ALA A 19 -5.58 0.15 1.24
C ALA A 19 -6.64 -0.73 0.54
N THR A 20 -7.92 -0.49 0.84
CA THR A 20 -9.05 -1.18 0.20
C THR A 20 -9.08 -0.96 -1.31
N THR A 21 -8.84 0.27 -1.75
CA THR A 21 -8.76 0.64 -3.17
C THR A 21 -7.53 0.02 -3.83
N HIS A 22 -6.37 0.02 -3.16
CA HIS A 22 -5.16 -0.63 -3.67
C HIS A 22 -5.37 -2.15 -3.87
N THR A 23 -5.95 -2.85 -2.89
CA THR A 23 -6.30 -4.28 -3.01
C THR A 23 -7.27 -4.53 -4.17
N ALA A 24 -8.27 -3.66 -4.35
CA ALA A 24 -9.20 -3.75 -5.47
C ALA A 24 -8.49 -3.54 -6.83
N VAL A 25 -7.55 -2.60 -6.90
CA VAL A 25 -6.72 -2.35 -8.09
C VAL A 25 -5.90 -3.58 -8.45
N LEU A 26 -5.22 -4.20 -7.47
CA LEU A 26 -4.46 -5.44 -7.69
C LEU A 26 -5.33 -6.56 -8.28
N ARG A 27 -6.51 -6.78 -7.71
CA ARG A 27 -7.47 -7.78 -8.21
C ARG A 27 -7.93 -7.48 -9.64
N LEU A 28 -8.22 -6.21 -9.94
CA LEU A 28 -8.66 -5.79 -11.27
C LEU A 28 -7.54 -5.88 -12.31
N LEU A 29 -6.29 -5.63 -11.91
CA LEU A 29 -5.12 -5.84 -12.76
C LEU A 29 -4.88 -7.32 -13.05
N HIS A 30 -5.02 -8.19 -12.05
CA HIS A 30 -4.98 -9.64 -12.24
C HIS A 30 -6.02 -10.12 -13.26
N ASP A 31 -7.24 -9.60 -13.18
CA ASP A 31 -8.33 -9.88 -14.15
C ASP A 31 -8.13 -9.21 -15.52
N ARG A 32 -7.02 -8.50 -15.76
CA ARG A 32 -6.76 -7.65 -16.95
C ARG A 32 -7.82 -6.55 -17.19
N LYS A 33 -8.55 -6.13 -16.15
CA LYS A 33 -9.59 -5.08 -16.18
C LYS A 33 -9.02 -3.70 -15.83
N VAL A 34 -8.02 -3.23 -16.58
CA VAL A 34 -7.30 -1.96 -16.30
C VAL A 34 -8.24 -0.74 -16.23
N ILE A 35 -9.21 -0.64 -17.12
CA ILE A 35 -10.17 0.48 -17.15
C ILE A 35 -11.00 0.52 -15.85
N HIS A 36 -11.37 -0.65 -15.32
CA HIS A 36 -12.13 -0.74 -14.07
C HIS A 36 -11.26 -0.34 -12.88
N ALA A 37 -9.97 -0.70 -12.88
CA ALA A 37 -9.04 -0.27 -11.84
C ALA A 37 -8.91 1.25 -11.80
N ILE A 38 -8.74 1.89 -12.96
CA ILE A 38 -8.65 3.36 -13.06
C ILE A 38 -9.97 4.00 -12.59
N LYS A 39 -11.11 3.46 -13.01
CA LYS A 39 -12.42 3.94 -12.56
C LYS A 39 -12.56 3.85 -11.04
N ARG A 40 -12.16 2.72 -10.45
CA ARG A 40 -12.23 2.49 -9.00
C ARG A 40 -11.39 3.49 -8.22
N VAL A 41 -10.16 3.74 -8.66
CA VAL A 41 -9.28 4.74 -8.03
C VAL A 41 -9.94 6.11 -8.06
N ARG A 42 -10.49 6.54 -9.20
CA ARG A 42 -11.16 7.84 -9.31
C ARG A 42 -12.39 7.97 -8.41
N GLU A 43 -13.18 6.92 -8.30
CA GLU A 43 -14.38 6.92 -7.46
C GLU A 43 -14.05 6.99 -5.98
N ASP A 44 -13.03 6.25 -5.52
CA ASP A 44 -12.65 6.20 -4.10
C ASP A 44 -11.79 7.41 -3.67
N THR A 45 -11.02 8.03 -4.57
CA THR A 45 -10.03 9.07 -4.23
C THR A 45 -10.35 10.46 -4.78
N GLY A 46 -11.21 10.55 -5.79
CA GLY A 46 -11.48 11.80 -6.51
C GLY A 46 -10.35 12.25 -7.45
N LEU A 47 -9.32 11.43 -7.67
CA LEU A 47 -8.20 11.74 -8.56
C LEU A 47 -8.65 12.02 -10.00
N GLY A 48 -7.88 12.87 -10.69
CA GLY A 48 -8.02 13.10 -12.12
C GLY A 48 -7.71 11.83 -12.92
N LEU A 49 -8.16 11.79 -14.18
CA LEU A 49 -7.96 10.62 -15.04
C LEU A 49 -6.47 10.28 -15.24
N LYS A 50 -5.63 11.31 -15.38
CA LYS A 50 -4.18 11.16 -15.55
C LYS A 50 -3.55 10.52 -14.31
N GLU A 51 -3.88 11.02 -13.12
CA GLU A 51 -3.32 10.54 -11.84
C GLU A 51 -3.78 9.13 -11.52
N ALA A 52 -5.07 8.82 -11.74
CA ALA A 52 -5.58 7.48 -11.53
C ALA A 52 -4.96 6.45 -12.50
N LYS A 53 -4.71 6.86 -13.75
CA LYS A 53 -3.98 6.02 -14.71
C LYS A 53 -2.55 5.79 -14.25
N ASP A 54 -1.83 6.85 -13.91
CA ASP A 54 -0.45 6.79 -13.43
C ASP A 54 -0.32 5.89 -12.20
N TYR A 55 -1.27 6.00 -11.26
CA TYR A 55 -1.32 5.11 -10.09
C TYR A 55 -1.49 3.64 -10.49
N VAL A 56 -2.48 3.33 -11.32
CA VAL A 56 -2.75 1.94 -11.74
C VAL A 56 -1.59 1.36 -12.55
N GLU A 57 -0.97 2.16 -13.42
CA GLU A 57 0.23 1.75 -14.15
C GLU A 57 1.42 1.58 -13.20
N GLY A 58 1.58 2.44 -12.20
CA GLY A 58 2.58 2.31 -11.15
C GLY A 58 2.42 1.02 -10.34
N VAL A 59 1.18 0.63 -10.00
CA VAL A 59 0.89 -0.64 -9.33
C VAL A 59 1.17 -1.81 -10.26
N ARG A 60 0.78 -1.73 -11.54
CA ARG A 60 1.03 -2.78 -12.53
C ARG A 60 2.52 -3.01 -12.78
N ASP A 61 3.29 -1.93 -12.86
CA ASP A 61 4.72 -1.96 -13.12
C ASP A 61 5.53 -2.15 -11.83
N GLY A 62 4.87 -2.36 -10.66
CA GLY A 62 5.52 -2.58 -9.36
C GLY A 62 6.19 -1.36 -8.74
N ARG A 63 6.07 -0.16 -9.34
CA ARG A 63 6.60 1.10 -8.81
C ARG A 63 5.83 1.61 -7.60
N ILE A 64 4.53 1.30 -7.54
CA ILE A 64 3.65 1.62 -6.42
C ILE A 64 3.28 0.32 -5.74
N GLN A 65 3.99 0.06 -4.65
CA GLN A 65 3.56 -0.92 -3.66
C GLN A 65 2.61 -0.15 -2.75
N GLY A 66 1.33 -0.51 -2.73
CA GLY A 66 0.35 0.22 -1.92
C GLY A 66 0.69 0.20 -0.43
N PRO A 67 -0.18 0.79 0.43
CA PRO A 67 0.06 0.72 1.86
C PRO A 67 0.25 -0.76 2.23
N GLY A 68 1.45 -1.09 2.71
CA GLY A 68 1.83 -2.46 3.06
C GLY A 68 0.72 -3.09 3.90
N PRO A 69 0.52 -4.42 3.82
CA PRO A 69 -0.67 -5.07 4.33
C PRO A 69 -1.01 -4.47 5.68
N ALA A 70 -2.16 -3.79 5.74
CA ALA A 70 -2.63 -3.14 6.95
C ALA A 70 -2.71 -4.25 7.98
N ALA A 71 -1.69 -4.30 8.83
CA ALA A 71 -1.53 -5.40 9.76
C ALA A 71 -2.80 -5.48 10.60
N PRO A 72 -3.31 -6.69 10.90
CA PRO A 72 -4.54 -6.83 11.66
C PRO A 72 -4.42 -6.01 12.94
N ALA A 73 -5.33 -5.05 13.11
CA ALA A 73 -5.37 -4.18 14.27
C ALA A 73 -5.62 -5.07 15.51
N GLY A 74 -4.57 -5.27 16.31
CA GLY A 74 -4.59 -6.15 17.48
C GLY A 74 -3.35 -7.03 17.68
N MET A 75 -2.46 -7.16 16.69
CA MET A 75 -1.21 -7.93 16.84
C MET A 75 -0.02 -7.09 17.30
N THR A 76 0.80 -7.67 18.18
CA THR A 76 2.10 -7.11 18.60
C THR A 76 3.07 -7.03 17.42
N LEU A 77 4.10 -6.17 17.49
CA LEU A 77 5.17 -6.11 16.48
C LEU A 77 5.77 -7.52 16.21
N SER A 78 5.95 -8.32 17.25
CA SER A 78 6.45 -9.70 17.13
C SER A 78 5.52 -10.63 16.36
N ASP A 79 4.20 -10.55 16.59
CA ASP A 79 3.21 -11.31 15.80
C ASP A 79 3.24 -10.91 14.33
N ARG A 80 3.34 -9.60 14.05
CA ARG A 80 3.44 -9.09 12.68
C ARG A 80 4.68 -9.61 11.98
N VAL A 81 5.82 -9.57 12.66
CA VAL A 81 7.09 -10.06 12.12
C VAL A 81 7.05 -11.57 11.87
N ARG A 82 6.44 -12.36 12.77
CA ARG A 82 6.23 -13.80 12.54
C ARG A 82 5.33 -14.08 11.35
N ALA A 83 4.26 -13.31 11.15
CA ALA A 83 3.37 -13.46 10.00
C ALA A 83 4.11 -13.20 8.67
N PHE A 84 4.95 -12.17 8.62
CA PHE A 84 5.78 -11.90 7.44
C PHE A 84 6.85 -12.97 7.20
N LYS A 85 7.48 -13.48 8.26
CA LYS A 85 8.45 -14.59 8.18
C LYS A 85 7.80 -15.88 7.64
N ALA A 86 6.57 -16.20 8.08
CA ALA A 86 5.81 -17.34 7.57
C ALA A 86 5.37 -17.20 6.10
N ALA A 87 5.23 -15.96 5.62
CA ALA A 87 4.95 -15.64 4.21
C ALA A 87 6.22 -15.49 3.35
N GLU A 88 7.41 -15.74 3.93
CA GLU A 88 8.73 -15.51 3.31
C GLU A 88 8.95 -14.05 2.83
N ASP A 89 8.17 -13.09 3.36
CA ASP A 89 8.22 -11.69 2.98
C ASP A 89 9.08 -10.86 3.95
N PHE A 90 10.39 -11.05 3.84
CA PHE A 90 11.37 -10.41 4.74
C PHE A 90 11.46 -8.89 4.55
N GLU A 91 11.19 -8.37 3.35
CA GLU A 91 11.21 -6.92 3.08
C GLU A 91 10.10 -6.20 3.85
N SER A 92 8.87 -6.74 3.87
CA SER A 92 7.78 -6.17 4.67
C SER A 92 8.03 -6.31 6.17
N ALA A 93 8.64 -7.42 6.61
CA ALA A 93 9.05 -7.59 8.01
C ALA A 93 10.06 -6.51 8.44
N ILE A 94 11.09 -6.27 7.61
CA ILE A 94 12.09 -5.24 7.85
C ILE A 94 11.42 -3.86 7.88
N ALA A 95 10.55 -3.56 6.92
CA ALA A 95 9.86 -2.28 6.88
C ALA A 95 9.02 -2.03 8.13
N ALA A 96 8.29 -3.04 8.62
CA ALA A 96 7.48 -2.96 9.82
C ALA A 96 8.32 -2.67 11.07
N VAL A 97 9.43 -3.39 11.26
CA VAL A 97 10.33 -3.17 12.40
C VAL A 97 10.95 -1.77 12.36
N ARG A 98 11.47 -1.36 11.20
CA ARG A 98 12.09 -0.04 11.05
C ARG A 98 11.11 1.11 11.29
N ALA A 99 9.86 0.96 10.85
CA ALA A 99 8.84 1.99 11.02
C ALA A 99 8.44 2.20 12.49
N GLU A 100 8.49 1.16 13.31
CA GLU A 100 8.03 1.20 14.70
C GLU A 100 9.17 1.43 15.72
N THR A 101 10.37 0.92 15.45
CA THR A 101 11.51 1.01 16.39
C THR A 101 12.58 2.02 15.98
N GLY A 102 12.55 2.50 14.73
CA GLY A 102 13.59 3.36 14.17
C GLY A 102 14.92 2.63 13.90
N MET A 103 14.96 1.30 14.03
CA MET A 103 16.16 0.48 13.78
C MET A 103 16.66 0.58 12.34
N THR A 104 17.93 0.29 12.14
CA THR A 104 18.51 0.12 10.80
C THR A 104 18.08 -1.22 10.17
N ARG A 105 18.24 -1.36 8.85
CA ARG A 105 17.91 -2.61 8.13
C ARG A 105 18.62 -3.83 8.73
N SER A 106 19.89 -3.67 9.09
CA SER A 106 20.70 -4.75 9.69
C SER A 106 20.20 -5.15 11.07
N GLU A 107 19.78 -4.19 11.88
CA GLU A 107 19.18 -4.44 13.19
C GLU A 107 17.79 -5.07 13.08
N ALA A 108 16.98 -4.62 12.13
CA ALA A 108 15.69 -5.22 11.83
C ALA A 108 15.83 -6.68 11.38
N MET A 109 16.84 -6.99 10.55
CA MET A 109 17.14 -8.36 10.13
C MET A 109 17.51 -9.26 11.31
N ARG A 110 18.35 -8.78 12.23
CA ARG A 110 18.67 -9.51 13.48
C ARG A 110 17.44 -9.73 14.35
N PHE A 111 16.54 -8.76 14.41
CA PHE A 111 15.29 -8.89 15.16
C PHE A 111 14.37 -9.98 14.58
N ILE A 112 14.29 -10.08 13.25
CA ILE A 112 13.51 -11.12 12.55
C ILE A 112 14.13 -12.51 12.74
N ASP A 113 15.46 -12.59 12.71
CA ASP A 113 16.21 -13.83 12.93
C ASP A 113 16.01 -14.35 14.37
N ALA A 114 16.04 -13.45 15.36
CA ALA A 114 15.84 -13.77 16.77
C ALA A 114 14.41 -14.22 17.14
N LEU A 115 13.44 -14.04 16.26
CA LEU A 115 12.06 -14.52 16.44
C LEU A 115 11.95 -15.94 15.83
N GLU A 116 12.22 -16.97 16.62
CA GLU A 116 11.90 -18.38 16.28
C GLU A 116 10.38 -18.61 16.15
#